data_AF-A0A378KY37-F1
#
_entry.id   AF-A0A378KY37-F1
#
_cell.length_a   1.000
_cell.length_b   1.000
_cell.length_c   1.000
_cell.angle_alpha   90.00
_cell.angle_beta   90.00
_cell.angle_gamma   90.00
#
_symmetry.space_group_name_H-M   'P 1'
#
loop_
_entity.id
_entity.type
_entity.pdbx_description
1 polymer ?
#
loop_
_entity_poly.entity_id
_entity_poly.type
_entity_poly.pdbx_seq_one_letter_code
_entity_poly.pdbx_strand_id
1 'polypeptide(L)'
;MNELDILKLFYDEMKEKSVTRDKVFLTLEQEAVDKLSQQLGTPLTMEYVHKLTDICIANEWLERTTADIHYKYLSLTEAGLQMVIISEYSKAR
;
A
#
# COMPACT_ATOMS: atom_id res chain seq x y z
N MET A 1 -3.47 -9.62 7.96
CA MET A 1 -3.05 -8.70 6.89
C MET A 1 -4.13 -8.69 5.83
N ASN A 2 -4.63 -7.51 5.48
CA ASN A 2 -5.59 -7.28 4.41
C ASN A 2 -5.07 -6.17 3.47
N GLU A 3 -5.83 -5.84 2.44
CA GLU A 3 -5.56 -4.77 1.48
C GLU A 3 -5.29 -3.43 2.17
N LEU A 4 -6.02 -3.14 3.26
CA LEU A 4 -5.84 -1.92 4.05
C LEU A 4 -4.44 -1.80 4.67
N ASP A 5 -3.80 -2.91 5.02
CA ASP A 5 -2.42 -2.88 5.56
C ASP A 5 -1.43 -2.44 4.48
N ILE A 6 -1.66 -2.83 3.21
CA ILE A 6 -0.88 -2.32 2.08
C ILE A 6 -1.11 -0.82 1.93
N LEU A 7 -2.35 -0.37 1.89
CA LEU A 7 -2.64 1.06 1.74
C LEU A 7 -2.08 1.88 2.92
N LYS A 8 -2.06 1.31 4.13
CA LYS A 8 -1.47 1.93 5.31
C LYS A 8 0.04 2.15 5.18
N LEU A 9 0.76 1.25 4.50
CA LEU A 9 2.18 1.45 4.17
C LEU A 9 2.41 2.76 3.37
N PHE A 10 1.56 3.00 2.36
CA PHE A 10 1.60 4.24 1.59
C PHE A 10 1.29 5.46 2.45
N TYR A 11 0.28 5.36 3.30
CA TYR A 11 -0.11 6.44 4.19
C TYR A 11 0.96 6.76 5.26
N ASP A 12 1.64 5.75 5.80
CA ASP A 12 2.73 5.94 6.75
C ASP A 12 3.92 6.64 6.08
N GLU A 13 4.32 6.19 4.89
CA GLU A 13 5.36 6.84 4.09
C GLU A 13 4.99 8.28 3.71
N MET A 14 3.72 8.56 3.41
CA MET A 14 3.21 9.93 3.19
C MET A 14 3.42 10.80 4.43
N LYS A 15 3.14 10.27 5.63
CA LYS A 15 3.31 11.00 6.89
C LYS A 15 4.78 11.19 7.24
N GLU A 16 5.58 10.13 7.13
CA GLU A 16 7.03 10.17 7.40
C GLU A 16 7.74 11.19 6.50
N LYS A 17 7.37 11.24 5.21
CA LYS A 17 7.95 12.20 4.25
C LYS A 17 7.25 13.56 4.26
N SER A 18 6.12 13.71 4.95
CA SER A 18 5.26 14.90 4.91
C SER A 18 4.94 15.36 3.48
N VAL A 19 4.59 14.39 2.62
CA VAL A 19 4.24 14.63 1.21
C VAL A 19 2.83 14.13 0.90
N THR A 20 2.29 14.60 -0.22
CA THR A 20 0.99 14.17 -0.75
C THR A 20 1.09 12.80 -1.44
N ARG A 21 -0.06 12.13 -1.59
CA ARG A 21 -0.16 10.78 -2.21
C ARG A 21 0.51 10.71 -3.59
N ASP A 22 0.38 11.77 -4.37
CA ASP A 22 0.95 11.92 -5.71
C ASP A 22 2.49 11.89 -5.74
N LYS A 23 3.13 12.09 -4.58
CA LYS A 23 4.59 12.05 -4.41
C LYS A 23 5.09 10.79 -3.70
N VAL A 24 4.18 9.87 -3.35
CA VAL A 24 4.53 8.61 -2.70
C VAL A 24 4.38 7.50 -3.71
N PHE A 25 5.53 6.95 -4.09
CA PHE A 25 5.62 5.80 -4.95
C PHE A 25 6.30 4.68 -4.17
N LEU A 26 5.57 3.60 -3.97
CA LEU A 26 6.13 2.40 -3.35
C LEU A 26 6.17 1.29 -4.39
N THR A 27 7.21 0.49 -4.27
CA THR A 27 7.43 -0.67 -5.11
C THR A 27 7.18 -1.89 -4.24
N LEU A 28 6.18 -2.69 -4.58
CA LEU A 28 5.84 -3.91 -3.83
C LEU A 28 6.73 -5.07 -4.27
N GLU A 29 8.04 -4.85 -4.20
CA GLU A 29 9.07 -5.87 -4.39
C GLU A 29 9.41 -6.55 -3.05
N GLN A 30 10.37 -7.47 -3.07
CA GLN A 30 10.80 -8.27 -1.91
C GLN A 30 11.08 -7.40 -0.65
N GLU A 31 11.66 -6.21 -0.81
CA GLU A 31 11.95 -5.29 0.30
C GLU A 31 10.67 -4.79 1.01
N ALA A 32 9.61 -4.49 0.26
CA ALA A 32 8.34 -4.08 0.85
C ALA A 32 7.64 -5.24 1.55
N VAL A 33 7.73 -6.45 0.98
CA VAL A 33 7.23 -7.69 1.59
C VAL A 33 7.95 -7.95 2.91
N ASP A 34 9.27 -7.79 2.95
CA ASP A 34 10.08 -7.99 4.16
C ASP A 34 9.73 -6.95 5.23
N LYS A 35 9.64 -5.66 4.85
CA LYS A 35 9.18 -4.60 5.76
C LYS A 35 7.80 -4.88 6.35
N LEU A 36 6.83 -5.27 5.51
CA LEU A 36 5.48 -5.62 5.95
C LEU A 36 5.50 -6.85 6.86
N SER A 37 6.30 -7.85 6.52
CA SER A 37 6.44 -9.07 7.31
C SER A 37 7.01 -8.78 8.69
N GLN A 38 8.02 -7.92 8.76
CA GLN A 38 8.61 -7.46 10.02
C GLN A 38 7.65 -6.59 10.84
N GLN A 39 6.96 -5.62 10.23
CA GLN A 39 6.00 -4.76 10.93
C GLN A 39 4.81 -5.54 11.49
N LEU A 40 4.31 -6.53 10.75
CA LEU A 40 3.17 -7.35 11.15
C LEU A 40 3.57 -8.56 12.00
N GLY A 41 4.87 -8.82 12.17
CA GLY A 41 5.39 -10.00 12.86
C GLY A 41 4.91 -11.33 12.25
N THR A 42 4.52 -11.32 10.97
CA THR A 42 3.93 -12.48 10.29
C THR A 42 4.72 -12.76 9.01
N PRO A 43 5.13 -14.01 8.72
CA PRO A 43 5.83 -14.33 7.48
C PRO A 43 4.89 -14.11 6.29
N LEU A 44 5.27 -13.18 5.40
CA LEU A 44 4.51 -12.89 4.19
C LEU A 44 5.27 -13.39 2.98
N THR A 45 4.54 -13.95 2.01
CA THR A 45 5.10 -14.32 0.71
C THR A 45 4.82 -13.24 -0.30
N MET A 46 5.73 -13.11 -1.28
CA MET A 46 5.59 -12.15 -2.38
C MET A 46 4.29 -12.37 -3.15
N GLU A 47 3.90 -13.62 -3.40
CA GLU A 47 2.65 -13.98 -4.06
C GLU A 47 1.41 -13.45 -3.31
N TYR A 48 1.43 -13.52 -1.98
CA TYR A 48 0.32 -13.03 -1.17
C TYR A 48 0.19 -11.51 -1.23
N VAL A 49 1.32 -10.80 -1.15
CA VAL A 49 1.36 -9.34 -1.30
C VAL A 49 0.95 -8.91 -2.70
N HIS A 50 1.43 -9.59 -3.75
CA HIS A 50 1.00 -9.35 -5.12
C HIS A 50 -0.51 -9.54 -5.28
N LYS A 51 -1.08 -10.62 -4.73
CA LYS A 51 -2.53 -10.85 -4.77
C LYS A 51 -3.32 -9.72 -4.11
N LEU A 52 -2.91 -9.28 -2.92
CA LEU A 52 -3.54 -8.14 -2.24
C LEU A 52 -3.37 -6.84 -3.03
N THR A 53 -2.22 -6.66 -3.69
CA THR A 53 -1.95 -5.52 -4.58
C THR A 53 -2.89 -5.52 -5.77
N ASP A 54 -3.08 -6.65 -6.44
CA ASP A 54 -4.04 -6.80 -7.53
C ASP A 54 -5.47 -6.48 -7.07
N ILE A 55 -5.86 -6.89 -5.86
CA ILE A 55 -7.16 -6.52 -5.30
C ILE A 55 -7.24 -5.00 -5.09
N CYS A 56 -6.19 -4.36 -4.55
CA CYS A 56 -6.15 -2.91 -4.39
C CYS A 56 -6.27 -2.19 -5.74
N ILE A 57 -5.60 -2.68 -6.78
CA ILE A 57 -5.68 -2.11 -8.13
C ILE A 57 -7.09 -2.33 -8.72
N ALA A 58 -7.66 -3.52 -8.55
CA ALA A 58 -9.00 -3.85 -9.02
C ALA A 58 -10.09 -3.02 -8.32
N ASN A 59 -9.86 -2.60 -7.07
CA ASN A 59 -10.73 -1.69 -6.32
C ASN A 59 -10.40 -0.21 -6.58
N GLU A 60 -9.49 0.10 -7.52
CA GLU A 60 -9.05 1.45 -7.85
C GLU A 60 -8.44 2.20 -6.64
N TRP A 61 -7.89 1.47 -5.67
CA TRP A 61 -7.21 2.04 -4.49
C TRP A 61 -5.73 2.28 -4.76
N LEU A 62 -5.12 1.50 -5.65
CA LEU A 62 -3.76 1.68 -6.13
C LEU A 62 -3.76 1.81 -7.65
N GLU A 63 -2.87 2.64 -8.16
CA GLU A 63 -2.65 2.79 -9.59
C GLU A 63 -1.19 2.55 -9.95
N ARG A 64 -0.95 1.95 -11.12
CA ARG A 64 0.38 1.79 -11.69
C ARG A 64 0.74 3.09 -12.39
N THR A 65 1.68 3.84 -11.82
CA THR A 65 2.11 5.13 -12.40
C THR A 65 3.12 4.98 -13.51
N THR A 66 3.69 3.78 -13.64
CA THR A 66 4.50 3.38 -14.79
C THR A 66 3.81 2.26 -15.54
N ALA A 67 3.98 2.21 -16.86
CA ALA A 67 3.55 1.09 -17.69
C ALA A 67 4.38 -0.18 -17.47
N ASP A 68 5.17 -0.23 -16.39
CA ASP A 68 6.07 -1.32 -16.08
C ASP A 68 5.30 -2.51 -15.49
N ILE A 69 5.70 -3.70 -15.90
CA ILE A 69 5.01 -4.96 -15.61
C ILE A 69 5.32 -5.49 -14.20
N HIS A 70 6.26 -4.88 -13.49
CA HIS A 70 6.85 -5.40 -12.25
C HIS A 70 6.28 -4.82 -10.94
N TYR A 71 5.05 -4.28 -10.93
CA TYR A 71 4.49 -3.57 -9.74
C TYR A 71 5.41 -2.48 -9.19
N LYS A 72 6.16 -1.83 -10.10
CA LYS A 72 7.08 -0.75 -9.79
C LYS A 72 6.32 0.57 -9.82
N TYR A 73 6.57 1.43 -8.84
CA TYR A 73 5.94 2.74 -8.73
C TYR A 73 4.41 2.67 -8.69
N LEU A 74 3.89 1.97 -7.69
CA LEU A 74 2.48 2.08 -7.35
C LEU A 74 2.25 3.41 -6.65
N SER A 75 1.14 4.06 -6.96
CA SER A 75 0.69 5.26 -6.25
C SER A 75 -0.66 5.00 -5.61
N LEU A 76 -0.89 5.68 -4.49
CA LEU A 76 -2.14 5.64 -3.77
C LEU A 76 -3.14 6.59 -4.43
N THR A 77 -4.29 6.05 -4.83
CA THR A 77 -5.36 6.86 -5.42
C THR A 77 -6.10 7.65 -4.33
N GLU A 78 -7.02 8.53 -4.75
CA GLU A 78 -7.92 9.21 -3.81
C GLU A 78 -8.78 8.23 -3.01
N ALA A 79 -9.33 7.23 -3.70
CA ALA A 79 -10.18 6.22 -3.09
C ALA A 79 -9.40 5.38 -2.07
N GLY A 80 -8.18 4.94 -2.42
CA GLY A 80 -7.32 4.20 -1.50
C GLY A 80 -6.96 5.01 -0.26
N LEU A 81 -6.63 6.29 -0.43
CA LEU A 81 -6.34 7.19 0.69
C LEU A 81 -7.56 7.36 1.61
N GLN A 82 -8.75 7.59 1.05
CA GLN A 82 -9.98 7.68 1.84
C GLN A 82 -10.21 6.40 2.66
N MET A 83 -10.01 5.22 2.08
CA MET A 83 -10.17 3.95 2.79
C MET A 83 -9.22 3.81 3.98
N VAL A 84 -7.95 4.20 3.83
CA VAL A 84 -6.98 4.19 4.95
C VAL A 84 -7.39 5.17 6.04
N ILE A 85 -7.73 6.40 5.66
CA ILE A 85 -8.15 7.43 6.61
C ILE A 85 -9.36 6.96 7.40
N ILE A 86 -10.38 6.41 6.72
CA ILE A 86 -11.58 5.87 7.37
C ILE A 86 -11.21 4.73 8.32
N SER A 87 -10.32 3.82 7.91
CA SER A 87 -9.86 2.70 8.75
C SER A 87 -9.14 3.18 10.01
N GLU A 88 -8.24 4.16 9.88
CA GLU A 88 -7.48 4.72 11.00
C GLU A 88 -8.37 5.53 11.95
N TYR A 89 -9.29 6.35 11.42
CA TYR A 89 -10.25 7.10 12.23
C TYR A 89 -11.28 6.19 12.91
N SER A 90 -11.69 5.10 12.26
CA SER A 90 -12.62 4.12 12.84
C SER A 90 -11.99 3.37 14.02
N LYS A 91 -10.68 3.12 13.99
CA LYS A 91 -9.92 2.54 15.12
C LYS A 91 -9.66 3.52 16.27
N ALA A 92 -9.80 4.83 16.05
CA ALA A 92 -9.57 5.86 17.06
C ALA A 92 -10.80 6.12 17.98
N ARG A 93 -11.83 5.27 17.91
CA ARG A 93 -13.08 5.38 18.68
C ARG A 93 -13.34 4.13 19.51
#